data_AF-A0A8S9U9S9-F1
#
_entry.id   AF-A0A8S9U9S9-F1
#
_cell.length_a   1.000
_cell.length_b   1.000
_cell.length_c   1.000
_cell.angle_alpha   90.00
_cell.angle_beta   90.00
_cell.angle_gamma   90.00
#
_symmetry.space_group_name_H-M   'P 1'
#
loop_
_entity.id
_entity.type
_entity.pdbx_description
1 polymer ?
#
loop_
_entity_poly.entity_id
_entity_poly.type
_entity_poly.pdbx_seq_one_letter_code
_entity_poly.pdbx_strand_id
1 'polypeptide(L)'
;MRVAHPKKKPRNGELTSDELARNARVSSDRHTFKWGESPFDSFARMCFALTNFYTDINSLRADDGWFYRSVMGQYASMAERSRLASIQRRYRRRRDARLPADQNVQTRLSFSPSLSSANS
;
A
#
# COMPACT_ATOMS: atom_id res chain seq x y z
N MET A 1 25.37 28.23 -29.97
CA MET A 1 26.01 26.91 -29.86
C MET A 1 25.69 26.09 -31.10
N ARG A 2 26.68 25.52 -31.80
CA ARG A 2 26.44 24.54 -32.88
C ARG A 2 26.60 23.15 -32.30
N VAL A 3 25.55 22.35 -32.32
CA VAL A 3 25.59 20.94 -31.87
C VAL A 3 26.20 20.11 -32.99
N ALA A 4 27.33 19.45 -32.72
CA ALA A 4 27.88 18.46 -33.63
C ALA A 4 27.03 17.18 -33.54
N HIS A 5 26.38 16.82 -34.65
CA HIS A 5 25.60 15.58 -34.72
C HIS A 5 26.47 14.42 -35.24
N PRO A 6 26.40 13.22 -34.63
CA PRO A 6 27.04 12.03 -35.17
C PRO A 6 26.57 11.77 -36.61
N LYS A 7 27.49 11.42 -37.50
CA LYS A 7 27.12 11.00 -38.86
C LYS A 7 26.42 9.65 -38.81
N LYS A 8 25.27 9.55 -39.49
CA LYS A 8 24.51 8.31 -39.64
C LYS A 8 25.09 7.47 -40.79
N LYS A 9 24.97 6.14 -40.69
CA LYS A 9 25.38 5.20 -41.76
C LYS A 9 24.56 5.50 -43.03
N PRO A 10 25.18 5.71 -44.20
CA PRO A 10 24.45 5.89 -45.45
C PRO A 10 23.78 4.58 -45.89
N ARG A 11 22.70 4.69 -46.67
CA ARG A 11 21.76 3.59 -46.98
C ARG A 11 22.44 2.30 -47.50
N ASN A 12 23.58 2.41 -48.20
CA ASN A 12 24.32 1.28 -48.78
C ASN A 12 25.85 1.38 -48.54
N GLY A 13 26.32 2.10 -47.52
CA GLY A 13 27.77 2.31 -47.30
C GLY A 13 28.18 2.18 -45.84
N GLU A 14 29.46 1.93 -45.60
CA GLU A 14 30.02 1.86 -44.25
C GLU A 14 30.62 3.20 -43.82
N LEU A 15 30.55 3.48 -42.52
CA LEU A 15 31.28 4.61 -41.95
C LEU A 15 32.76 4.28 -41.98
N THR A 16 33.59 5.23 -42.41
CA THR A 16 35.04 5.04 -42.35
C THR A 16 35.51 5.01 -40.90
N SER A 17 36.69 4.42 -40.66
CA SER A 17 37.31 4.34 -39.32
C SER A 17 37.40 5.71 -38.65
N ASP A 18 37.75 6.75 -39.42
CA ASP A 18 37.83 8.13 -38.94
C ASP A 18 36.47 8.72 -38.56
N GLU A 19 35.41 8.36 -39.30
CA GLU A 19 34.06 8.79 -38.99
C GLU A 19 33.51 8.11 -37.73
N LEU A 20 33.86 6.84 -37.51
CA LEU A 20 33.56 6.13 -36.27
C LEU A 20 34.29 6.78 -35.08
N ALA A 21 35.57 7.09 -35.22
CA ALA A 21 36.35 7.76 -34.18
C ALA A 21 35.80 9.17 -33.86
N ARG A 22 35.41 9.94 -34.88
CA ARG A 22 34.77 11.25 -34.69
C ARG A 22 33.41 11.11 -34.00
N ASN A 23 32.58 10.17 -34.44
CA ASN A 23 31.27 9.93 -33.84
C ASN A 23 31.38 9.45 -32.39
N ALA A 24 32.38 8.63 -32.06
CA ALA A 24 32.67 8.19 -30.70
C ALA A 24 33.03 9.37 -29.80
N ARG A 25 33.88 10.30 -30.26
CA ARG A 25 34.24 11.54 -29.54
C ARG A 25 33.02 12.46 -29.33
N VAL A 26 32.19 12.62 -30.36
CA VAL A 26 30.93 13.39 -30.28
C VAL A 26 29.93 12.74 -29.31
N SER A 27 29.95 11.41 -29.19
CA SER A 27 29.04 10.67 -28.30
C SER A 27 29.57 10.57 -26.87
N SER A 28 30.90 10.60 -26.65
CA SER A 28 31.52 10.57 -25.33
C SER A 28 31.38 11.90 -24.59
N ASP A 29 31.36 13.03 -25.30
CA ASP A 29 31.14 14.36 -24.71
C ASP A 29 29.70 14.58 -24.24
N ARG A 30 28.77 13.69 -24.61
CA ARG A 30 27.40 13.78 -24.13
C ARG A 30 27.34 13.25 -22.70
N HIS A 31 27.63 14.14 -21.74
CA HIS A 31 27.25 14.04 -20.34
C HIS A 31 25.73 13.91 -20.23
N THR A 32 25.22 12.75 -20.62
CA THR A 32 23.81 12.42 -20.58
C THR A 32 23.55 12.04 -19.15
N PHE A 33 23.08 13.00 -18.35
CA PHE A 33 22.60 12.73 -17.01
C PHE A 33 21.66 11.52 -17.06
N LYS A 34 22.09 10.40 -16.47
CA LYS A 34 21.28 9.18 -16.37
C LYS A 34 20.51 9.27 -15.07
N TRP A 35 19.20 9.34 -15.16
CA TRP A 35 18.32 9.26 -14.01
C TRP A 35 18.57 7.93 -13.30
N GLY A 36 19.15 7.98 -12.11
CA GLY A 36 19.06 6.88 -11.16
C GLY A 36 17.68 6.85 -10.52
N GLU A 37 17.27 5.72 -9.97
CA GLU A 37 16.00 5.59 -9.24
C GLU A 37 15.92 6.59 -8.07
N SER A 38 17.03 6.81 -7.37
CA SER A 38 17.13 7.71 -6.20
C SER A 38 16.80 9.20 -6.51
N PRO A 39 17.45 9.87 -7.47
CA PRO A 39 17.08 11.26 -7.79
C PRO A 39 15.67 11.33 -8.37
N PHE A 40 15.27 10.38 -9.21
CA PHE A 40 13.92 10.36 -9.77
C PHE A 40 12.83 10.23 -8.68
N ASP A 41 13.01 9.32 -7.72
CA ASP A 41 12.09 9.16 -6.58
C ASP A 41 12.01 10.42 -5.73
N SER A 42 13.16 11.07 -5.47
CA SER A 42 13.21 12.34 -4.73
C SER A 42 12.40 13.45 -5.43
N PHE A 43 12.60 13.62 -6.75
CA PHE A 43 11.83 14.58 -7.53
C PHE A 43 10.34 14.22 -7.59
N ALA A 44 10.00 12.94 -7.77
CA ALA A 44 8.61 12.49 -7.80
C ALA A 44 7.89 12.75 -6.47
N ARG A 45 8.55 12.45 -5.34
CA ARG A 45 8.03 12.72 -4.00
C ARG A 45 7.89 14.20 -3.72
N MET A 46 8.85 15.02 -4.17
CA MET A 46 8.76 16.47 -4.08
C MET A 46 7.59 17.03 -4.90
N CYS A 47 7.41 16.59 -6.15
CA CYS A 47 6.27 16.97 -6.98
C CYS A 47 4.93 16.59 -6.33
N PHE A 48 4.84 15.40 -5.73
CA PHE A 48 3.65 14.95 -5.02
C PHE A 48 3.37 15.80 -3.77
N ALA A 49 4.39 16.06 -2.96
CA ALA A 49 4.29 16.90 -1.77
C ALA A 49 3.86 18.34 -2.12
N LEU A 50 4.46 18.93 -3.15
CA LEU A 50 4.10 20.27 -3.63
C LEU A 50 2.67 20.31 -4.16
N THR A 51 2.24 19.30 -4.92
CA THR A 51 0.85 19.22 -5.40
C THR A 51 -0.13 19.20 -4.23
N ASN A 52 0.14 18.41 -3.20
CA ASN A 52 -0.69 18.34 -2.00
C ASN A 52 -0.64 19.65 -1.19
N PHE A 53 0.51 20.29 -1.10
CA PHE A 53 0.64 21.59 -0.44
C PHE A 53 -0.13 22.69 -1.18
N TYR A 54 -0.09 22.69 -2.51
CA TYR A 54 -0.89 23.60 -3.32
C TYR A 54 -2.39 23.34 -3.14
N THR A 55 -2.83 22.09 -2.98
CA THR A 55 -4.25 21.83 -2.67
C THR A 55 -4.68 22.40 -1.31
N ASP A 56 -3.77 22.47 -0.34
CA ASP A 56 -4.05 23.06 0.97
C ASP A 56 -4.13 24.61 0.92
N ILE A 57 -3.36 25.26 0.02
CA ILE A 57 -3.36 26.73 -0.14
C ILE A 57 -4.53 27.22 -1.00
N ASN A 58 -5.02 26.41 -1.95
CA ASN A 58 -6.13 26.79 -2.81
C ASN A 58 -7.45 26.76 -2.01
N SER A 59 -7.91 27.91 -1.54
CA SER A 59 -9.14 28.06 -0.73
C SER A 59 -10.39 27.45 -1.36
N LEU A 60 -10.53 27.48 -2.69
CA LEU A 60 -11.63 26.79 -3.40
C LEU A 60 -11.62 25.25 -3.22
N ARG A 61 -10.43 24.65 -3.03
CA ARG A 61 -10.25 23.21 -2.79
C ARG A 61 -10.10 22.86 -1.31
N ALA A 62 -9.80 23.83 -0.45
CA ALA A 62 -9.83 23.65 0.99
C ALA A 62 -11.24 23.26 1.47
N ASP A 63 -12.28 23.86 0.89
CA ASP A 63 -13.69 23.51 1.14
C ASP A 63 -14.01 22.07 0.70
N ASP A 64 -13.50 21.62 -0.45
CA ASP A 64 -13.62 20.22 -0.91
C ASP A 64 -12.82 19.25 -0.03
N GLY A 65 -11.72 19.70 0.57
CA GLY A 65 -10.85 18.90 1.43
C GLY A 65 -11.54 18.43 2.70
N TRP A 66 -12.38 19.29 3.31
CA TRP A 66 -13.20 18.92 4.47
C TRP A 66 -14.22 17.84 4.12
N PHE A 67 -14.91 18.01 2.98
CA PHE A 67 -15.88 17.03 2.51
C PHE A 67 -15.20 15.68 2.24
N TYR A 68 -14.09 15.66 1.49
CA TYR A 68 -13.33 14.45 1.22
C TYR A 68 -12.85 13.75 2.50
N ARG A 69 -12.28 14.51 3.45
CA ARG A 69 -11.87 13.99 4.76
C ARG A 69 -13.03 13.41 5.55
N SER A 70 -14.20 14.04 5.50
CA SER A 70 -15.40 13.57 6.19
C SER A 70 -15.90 12.23 5.60
N VAL A 71 -15.91 12.11 4.28
CA VAL A 71 -16.29 10.88 3.57
C VAL A 71 -15.31 9.75 3.89
N MET A 72 -14.00 10.03 3.85
CA MET A 72 -12.99 9.04 4.21
C MET A 72 -13.07 8.62 5.68
N GLY A 73 -13.36 9.56 6.59
CA GLY A 73 -13.61 9.28 8.00
C GLY A 73 -14.85 8.39 8.21
N GLN A 74 -15.92 8.62 7.44
CA GLN A 74 -17.12 7.79 7.48
C GLN A 74 -16.81 6.36 7.04
N TYR A 75 -16.08 6.17 5.93
CA TYR A 75 -15.67 4.83 5.47
C TYR A 75 -14.80 4.11 6.49
N ALA A 76 -13.83 4.80 7.09
CA ALA A 76 -13.01 4.24 8.17
C ALA A 76 -13.87 3.79 9.36
N SER A 77 -14.85 4.61 9.76
CA SER A 77 -15.77 4.26 10.84
C SER A 77 -16.66 3.06 10.51
N MET A 78 -17.14 2.95 9.27
CA MET A 78 -17.95 1.82 8.80
C MET A 78 -17.14 0.53 8.76
N ALA A 79 -15.89 0.60 8.28
CA ALA A 79 -14.98 -0.52 8.27
C ALA A 79 -14.71 -1.03 9.69
N GLU A 80 -14.48 -0.13 10.65
CA GLU A 80 -14.26 -0.49 12.05
C GLU A 80 -15.53 -1.09 12.68
N ARG A 81 -16.70 -0.50 12.45
CA ARG A 81 -17.99 -1.08 12.90
C ARG A 81 -18.21 -2.48 12.36
N SER A 82 -17.91 -2.72 11.08
CA SER A 82 -18.01 -4.04 10.45
C SER A 82 -17.03 -5.05 11.07
N ARG A 83 -15.79 -4.62 11.35
CA ARG A 83 -14.79 -5.41 12.07
C ARG A 83 -15.26 -5.79 13.47
N LEU A 84 -15.73 -4.82 14.25
CA LEU A 84 -16.25 -5.03 15.60
C LEU A 84 -17.49 -5.95 15.60
N ALA A 85 -18.41 -5.75 14.66
CA ALA A 85 -19.57 -6.62 14.49
C ALA A 85 -19.16 -8.08 14.18
N SER A 86 -18.10 -8.27 13.39
CA SER A 86 -17.54 -9.59 13.08
C SER A 86 -16.92 -10.23 14.33
N ILE A 87 -16.19 -9.46 15.14
CA ILE A 87 -15.64 -9.91 16.43
C ILE A 87 -16.77 -10.31 17.38
N GLN A 88 -17.81 -9.48 17.53
CA GLN A 88 -18.97 -9.77 18.38
C GLN A 88 -19.74 -11.01 17.92
N ARG A 89 -19.90 -11.22 16.60
CA ARG A 89 -20.48 -12.44 16.04
C ARG A 89 -19.66 -13.66 16.41
N ARG A 90 -18.33 -13.59 16.29
CA ARG A 90 -17.42 -14.68 16.68
C ARG A 90 -17.50 -14.97 18.17
N TYR A 91 -17.59 -13.93 19.01
CA TYR A 91 -17.79 -14.07 20.45
C TYR A 91 -19.10 -14.78 20.78
N ARG A 92 -20.23 -14.34 20.19
CA ARG A 92 -21.55 -14.99 20.37
C ARG A 92 -21.50 -16.47 19.98
N ARG A 93 -20.98 -16.80 18.80
CA ARG A 93 -20.82 -18.21 18.37
C ARG A 93 -20.00 -19.05 19.35
N ARG A 94 -18.90 -18.50 19.87
CA ARG A 94 -18.05 -19.20 20.86
C ARG A 94 -18.75 -19.37 22.19
N ARG A 95 -19.54 -18.39 22.63
CA ARG A 95 -20.36 -18.49 23.83
C ARG A 95 -21.43 -19.56 23.66
N ASP A 96 -22.16 -19.54 22.55
CA ASP A 96 -23.22 -20.51 22.26
C ASP A 96 -22.69 -21.94 22.18
N ALA A 97 -21.46 -22.13 21.72
CA ALA A 97 -20.79 -23.43 21.75
C ALA A 97 -20.39 -23.91 23.16
N ARG A 98 -20.23 -22.99 24.12
CA ARG A 98 -19.90 -23.31 25.53
C ARG A 98 -21.15 -23.64 26.35
N LEU A 99 -22.27 -22.94 26.11
CA LEU A 99 -23.53 -23.19 26.83
C LEU A 99 -23.95 -24.66 26.91
N PRO A 100 -23.93 -25.47 25.83
CA PRO A 100 -24.27 -26.89 25.92
C PRO A 100 -23.19 -27.72 26.64
N ALA A 101 -21.90 -27.33 26.56
CA ALA A 101 -20.83 -28.01 27.29
C ALA A 101 -20.96 -27.76 28.81
N ASP A 102 -21.20 -26.51 29.21
CA ASP A 102 -21.44 -26.13 30.60
C ASP A 102 -22.72 -26.77 31.14
N GLN A 103 -23.81 -26.78 30.36
CA GLN A 103 -25.04 -27.48 30.73
C GLN A 103 -24.83 -28.98 30.94
N ASN A 104 -24.03 -29.64 30.09
CA ASN A 104 -23.72 -31.07 30.18
C ASN A 104 -22.83 -31.38 31.40
N VAL A 105 -21.86 -30.52 31.71
CA VAL A 105 -21.08 -30.60 32.97
C VAL A 105 -21.99 -30.45 34.18
N GLN A 106 -22.91 -29.48 34.15
CA GLN A 106 -23.84 -29.22 35.25
C GLN A 106 -24.86 -30.36 35.44
N THR A 107 -25.34 -30.97 34.35
CA THR A 107 -26.18 -32.19 34.43
C THR A 107 -25.40 -33.37 34.99
N ARG A 108 -24.15 -33.59 34.58
CA ARG A 108 -23.29 -34.65 35.13
C ARG A 108 -23.02 -34.48 36.62
N LEU A 109 -22.78 -33.26 37.07
CA LEU A 109 -22.60 -32.96 38.49
C LEU A 109 -23.90 -33.18 39.27
N SER A 110 -25.06 -32.81 38.71
CA SER A 110 -26.37 -33.02 39.36
C SER A 110 -26.79 -34.49 39.46
N PHE A 111 -26.28 -35.37 38.57
CA PHE A 111 -26.57 -36.79 38.54
C PHE A 111 -25.52 -37.64 39.28
N SER A 112 -24.69 -37.03 40.13
CA SER A 112 -23.75 -37.79 40.97
C SER A 112 -24.55 -38.56 42.02
N PRO A 113 -24.61 -39.91 41.98
CA PRO A 113 -25.24 -40.67 43.05
C PRO A 113 -24.35 -40.52 44.27
N SER A 114 -24.91 -40.04 45.39
CA SER A 114 -24.21 -40.02 46.66
C SER A 114 -23.81 -41.46 46.99
N LEU A 115 -22.51 -41.75 46.94
CA LEU A 115 -21.93 -42.98 47.47
C LEU A 115 -22.11 -42.95 48.99
N SER A 116 -23.28 -43.37 49.46
CA SER A 116 -23.51 -43.68 50.87
C SER A 116 -22.70 -44.94 51.18
N SER A 117 -21.63 -44.74 51.95
CA SER A 117 -20.78 -45.77 52.52
C SER A 117 -21.64 -46.87 53.17
N ALA A 118 -21.72 -48.03 52.52
CA ALA A 118 -22.26 -49.25 53.11
C ALA A 118 -21.13 -49.92 53.91
N ASN A 119 -20.98 -49.52 55.17
CA ASN A 119 -20.28 -50.33 56.16
C ASN A 119 -21.29 -51.36 56.69
N SER A 120 -20.99 -52.64 56.50
CA SER A 120 -21.54 -53.76 57.26
C SER A 120 -20.41 -54.76 57.49
#